data_AF-A0A1H5GVI7-F1
#
_entry.id   AF-A0A1H5GVI7-F1
#
_cell.length_a   1.000
_cell.length_b   1.000
_cell.length_c   1.000
_cell.angle_alpha   90.00
_cell.angle_beta   90.00
_cell.angle_gamma   90.00
#
_symmetry.space_group_name_H-M   'P 1'
#
loop_
_entity.id
_entity.type
_entity.pdbx_description
1 polymer ?
#
loop_
_entity_poly.entity_id
_entity_poly.type
_entity_poly.pdbx_seq_one_letter_code
_entity_poly.pdbx_strand_id
1 'polypeptide(L)'
;MNNIKETNTHYEDLLSFFNYTSIGVLYNLTPLLFSEENQQALDELIGITKIELINFLEGVESEHALNQRIEAWRHQDESSRNTRVIVKLLNNTPHSFNIAQTSLPLPKSERQSFQLSSHAKTAFKCDFAYTYGYPWPKNKVMFNQFVDFIDQNVGVRFDLGMIMSKGFGVISPTHRATVKNTVTSIGSSDINCSTKITSMAKDEPFSFEVEITLG
;
A
#
# COMPACT_ATOMS: atom_id res chain seq x y z
N MET A 1 28.25 20.98 -12.78
CA MET A 1 28.36 19.53 -13.05
C MET A 1 26.98 18.92 -12.83
N ASN A 2 26.19 18.87 -13.89
CA ASN A 2 24.84 18.30 -13.84
C ASN A 2 24.87 16.92 -14.49
N ASN A 3 24.63 15.91 -13.66
CA ASN A 3 24.14 14.61 -14.08
C ASN A 3 22.78 14.81 -14.77
N ILE A 4 22.73 14.58 -16.08
CA ILE A 4 21.47 14.38 -16.79
C ILE A 4 21.29 12.88 -16.93
N LYS A 5 20.17 12.42 -16.38
CA LYS A 5 19.67 11.06 -16.37
C LYS A 5 19.69 10.45 -17.78
N GLU A 6 20.28 9.27 -17.90
CA GLU A 6 19.93 8.30 -18.93
C GLU A 6 18.47 7.88 -18.73
N THR A 7 17.55 8.62 -19.34
CA THR A 7 16.14 8.24 -19.45
C THR A 7 15.63 8.69 -20.82
N ASN A 8 15.11 7.75 -21.62
CA ASN A 8 14.34 7.94 -22.86
C ASN A 8 15.05 8.40 -24.15
N THR A 9 16.27 7.94 -24.43
CA THR A 9 16.95 8.26 -25.70
C THR A 9 16.29 7.63 -26.95
N HIS A 10 15.75 6.41 -26.85
CA HIS A 10 15.37 5.68 -28.06
C HIS A 10 14.13 6.24 -28.79
N TYR A 11 13.16 6.79 -28.05
CA TYR A 11 11.95 7.39 -28.62
C TYR A 11 12.19 8.81 -29.16
N GLU A 12 13.05 9.60 -28.51
CA GLU A 12 13.44 10.93 -29.00
C GLU A 12 14.29 10.83 -30.27
N ASP A 13 15.14 9.81 -30.37
CA ASP A 13 15.94 9.52 -31.57
C ASP A 13 15.04 9.12 -32.76
N LEU A 14 13.98 8.34 -32.52
CA LEU A 14 12.99 8.00 -33.54
C LEU A 14 12.19 9.23 -34.01
N LEU A 15 11.68 10.04 -33.08
CA LEU A 15 10.90 11.23 -33.40
C LEU A 15 11.75 12.31 -34.09
N SER A 16 13.01 12.47 -33.68
CA SER A 16 13.94 13.38 -34.35
C SER A 16 14.30 12.90 -35.76
N PHE A 17 14.49 11.60 -35.97
CA PHE A 17 14.67 11.03 -37.32
C PHE A 17 13.51 11.39 -38.25
N PHE A 18 12.25 11.23 -37.81
CA PHE A 18 11.09 11.60 -38.63
C PHE A 18 10.97 13.12 -38.86
N ASN A 19 11.33 13.94 -37.87
CA ASN A 19 11.27 15.41 -37.98
C ASN A 19 12.36 16.01 -38.88
N TYR A 20 13.52 15.37 -38.97
CA TYR A 20 14.67 15.87 -39.75
C TYR A 20 14.87 15.17 -41.10
N THR A 21 14.09 14.12 -41.40
CA THR A 21 14.15 13.43 -42.70
C THR A 21 13.28 14.13 -43.73
N SER A 22 13.82 14.36 -44.93
CA SER A 22 13.05 15.01 -46.01
C SER A 22 11.89 14.12 -46.48
N ILE A 23 10.78 14.76 -46.87
CA ILE A 23 9.58 14.06 -47.36
C ILE A 23 9.89 13.10 -48.52
N GLY A 24 10.84 13.42 -49.41
CA GLY A 24 11.23 12.55 -50.52
C GLY A 24 11.97 11.28 -50.07
N VAL A 25 12.73 11.35 -48.98
CA VAL A 25 13.39 10.17 -48.37
C VAL A 25 12.38 9.33 -47.60
N LEU A 26 11.45 9.95 -46.87
CA LEU A 26 10.33 9.26 -46.26
C LEU A 26 9.46 8.54 -47.31
N TYR A 27 9.25 9.15 -48.48
CA TYR A 27 8.48 8.56 -49.59
C TYR A 27 9.17 7.34 -50.24
N ASN A 28 10.50 7.29 -50.23
CA ASN A 28 11.26 6.12 -50.69
C ASN A 28 11.35 5.02 -49.63
N LEU A 29 11.24 5.38 -48.35
CA LEU A 29 11.20 4.44 -47.22
C LEU A 29 9.79 3.90 -46.94
N THR A 30 8.73 4.50 -47.48
CA THR A 30 7.33 4.09 -47.34
C THR A 30 7.11 2.57 -47.52
N PRO A 31 7.65 1.90 -48.57
CA PRO A 31 7.46 0.45 -48.74
C PRO A 31 8.14 -0.38 -47.65
N LEU A 32 9.20 0.15 -47.05
CA LEU A 32 9.95 -0.49 -45.96
C LEU A 32 9.25 -0.22 -44.62
N LEU A 33 8.85 1.01 -44.35
CA LEU A 33 8.11 1.44 -43.15
C LEU A 33 6.72 0.79 -43.05
N PHE A 34 6.07 0.53 -44.19
CA PHE A 34 4.78 -0.16 -44.28
C PHE A 34 4.91 -1.58 -44.86
N SER A 35 6.09 -2.19 -44.78
CA SER A 35 6.20 -3.63 -44.99
C SER A 35 5.31 -4.36 -43.97
N GLU A 36 4.79 -5.54 -44.32
CA GLU A 36 3.93 -6.32 -43.40
C GLU A 36 4.61 -6.55 -42.04
N GLU A 37 5.92 -6.78 -42.03
CA GLU A 37 6.71 -7.00 -40.82
C GLU A 37 6.77 -5.75 -39.92
N ASN A 38 6.96 -4.56 -40.50
CA ASN A 38 6.98 -3.32 -39.73
C ASN A 38 5.57 -2.85 -39.32
N GLN A 39 4.53 -3.16 -40.10
CA GLN A 39 3.14 -2.94 -39.67
C GLN A 39 2.78 -3.88 -38.52
N GLN A 40 3.19 -5.14 -38.58
CA GLN A 40 2.96 -6.09 -37.49
C GLN A 40 3.68 -5.69 -36.21
N ALA A 41 4.93 -5.22 -36.30
CA ALA A 41 5.66 -4.68 -35.16
C ALA A 41 5.00 -3.42 -34.58
N LEU A 42 4.46 -2.54 -35.45
CA LEU A 42 3.72 -1.36 -35.02
C LEU A 42 2.39 -1.73 -34.32
N ASP A 43 1.65 -2.69 -34.86
CA ASP A 43 0.41 -3.19 -34.28
C ASP A 43 0.64 -3.88 -32.93
N GLU A 44 1.74 -4.64 -32.81
CA GLU A 44 2.18 -5.23 -31.54
C GLU A 44 2.52 -4.15 -30.51
N LEU A 45 3.26 -3.12 -30.91
CA LEU A 45 3.63 -2.01 -30.02
C LEU A 45 2.40 -1.19 -29.59
N ILE A 46 1.46 -0.94 -30.50
CA ILE A 46 0.16 -0.34 -30.19
C ILE A 46 -0.64 -1.25 -29.23
N GLY A 47 -0.60 -2.57 -29.44
CA GLY A 47 -1.22 -3.56 -28.57
C GLY A 47 -0.65 -3.51 -27.15
N ILE A 48 0.68 -3.55 -27.00
CA ILE A 48 1.38 -3.45 -25.73
C ILE A 48 1.03 -2.13 -25.02
N THR A 49 1.11 -1.01 -25.75
CA THR A 49 0.80 0.32 -25.20
C THR A 49 -0.63 0.41 -24.70
N LYS A 50 -1.59 -0.20 -25.41
CA LYS A 50 -2.99 -0.28 -24.96
C LYS A 50 -3.14 -1.08 -23.67
N ILE A 51 -2.46 -2.23 -23.57
CA ILE A 51 -2.50 -3.08 -22.36
C ILE A 51 -1.90 -2.32 -21.17
N GLU A 52 -0.76 -1.66 -21.35
CA GLU A 52 -0.13 -0.84 -20.32
C GLU A 52 -1.04 0.30 -19.85
N LEU A 53 -1.71 0.98 -20.78
CA LEU A 53 -2.66 2.04 -20.45
C LEU A 53 -3.87 1.51 -19.68
N ILE A 54 -4.42 0.37 -20.08
CA ILE A 54 -5.54 -0.28 -19.36
C ILE A 54 -5.11 -0.64 -17.94
N ASN A 55 -3.97 -1.32 -17.77
CA ASN A 55 -3.44 -1.69 -16.46
C ASN A 55 -3.19 -0.45 -15.58
N PHE A 56 -2.70 0.64 -16.17
CA PHE A 56 -2.51 1.90 -15.47
C PHE A 56 -3.85 2.49 -14.99
N LEU A 57 -4.86 2.55 -15.87
CA LEU A 57 -6.19 3.05 -15.52
C LEU A 57 -6.87 2.20 -14.44
N GLU A 58 -6.82 0.87 -14.57
CA GLU A 58 -7.31 -0.06 -13.56
C GLU A 58 -6.61 0.14 -12.21
N GLY A 59 -5.30 0.39 -12.22
CA GLY A 59 -4.52 0.71 -11.03
C GLY A 59 -4.97 2.01 -10.36
N VAL A 60 -5.23 3.07 -11.16
CA VAL A 60 -5.73 4.37 -10.67
C VAL A 60 -7.13 4.22 -10.06
N GLU A 61 -8.04 3.51 -10.72
CA GLU A 61 -9.39 3.26 -10.22
C GLU A 61 -9.38 2.46 -8.91
N SER A 62 -8.54 1.43 -8.85
CA SER A 62 -8.36 0.61 -7.64
C SER A 62 -7.82 1.44 -6.46
N GLU A 63 -6.83 2.31 -6.70
CA GLU A 63 -6.31 3.22 -5.69
C GLU A 63 -7.35 4.25 -5.24
N HIS A 64 -8.15 4.77 -6.17
CA HIS A 64 -9.24 5.68 -5.84
C HIS A 64 -10.29 5.01 -4.95
N ALA A 65 -10.74 3.82 -5.32
CA ALA A 65 -11.71 3.05 -4.53
C ALA A 65 -11.17 2.70 -3.13
N LEU A 66 -9.88 2.32 -3.04
CA LEU A 66 -9.21 2.07 -1.77
C LEU A 66 -9.20 3.32 -0.87
N ASN A 67 -8.83 4.47 -1.43
CA ASN A 67 -8.79 5.73 -0.68
C ASN A 67 -10.19 6.15 -0.23
N GLN A 68 -11.21 6.02 -1.08
CA GLN A 68 -12.60 6.27 -0.68
C GLN A 68 -13.04 5.38 0.49
N ARG A 69 -12.65 4.10 0.47
CA ARG A 69 -12.95 3.15 1.56
C ARG A 69 -12.25 3.56 2.87
N ILE A 70 -10.98 3.98 2.79
CA ILE A 70 -10.23 4.48 3.95
C ILE A 70 -10.90 5.76 4.50
N GLU A 71 -11.30 6.70 3.65
CA GLU A 71 -12.03 7.89 4.08
C GLU A 71 -13.36 7.56 4.74
N ALA A 72 -14.11 6.61 4.19
CA ALA A 72 -15.34 6.14 4.82
C ALA A 72 -15.06 5.56 6.21
N TRP A 73 -13.98 4.79 6.38
CA TRP A 73 -13.57 4.28 7.69
C TRP A 73 -13.09 5.35 8.66
N ARG A 74 -12.50 6.45 8.20
CA ARG A 74 -12.13 7.59 9.06
C ARG A 74 -13.38 8.23 9.68
N HIS A 75 -14.41 8.43 8.86
CA HIS A 75 -15.64 9.14 9.25
C HIS A 75 -16.76 8.21 9.77
N GLN A 76 -16.53 6.89 9.83
CA GLN A 76 -17.52 5.93 10.31
C GLN A 76 -17.74 6.08 11.82
N ASP A 77 -18.76 6.85 12.21
CA ASP A 77 -19.30 7.01 13.57
C ASP A 77 -18.23 7.06 14.70
N GLU A 78 -17.76 8.27 14.98
CA GLU A 78 -16.80 8.58 16.07
C GLU A 78 -17.37 8.32 17.48
N SER A 79 -18.67 8.04 17.63
CA SER A 79 -19.29 7.69 18.92
C SER A 79 -18.78 6.36 19.50
N SER A 80 -17.99 5.61 18.72
CA SER A 80 -17.49 4.31 19.12
C SER A 80 -16.50 4.42 20.29
N ARG A 81 -16.77 3.68 21.37
CA ARG A 81 -15.84 3.43 22.48
C ARG A 81 -14.68 2.53 22.04
N ASN A 82 -14.12 2.74 20.84
CA ASN A 82 -13.14 1.87 20.22
C ASN A 82 -11.97 2.68 19.68
N THR A 83 -10.75 2.19 19.91
CA THR A 83 -9.58 2.63 19.16
C THR A 83 -9.64 2.01 17.77
N ARG A 84 -9.83 2.83 16.75
CA ARG A 84 -9.81 2.38 15.36
C ARG A 84 -8.40 2.39 14.82
N VAL A 85 -8.00 1.30 14.18
CA VAL A 85 -6.73 1.18 13.47
C VAL A 85 -7.01 0.86 12.01
N ILE A 86 -6.54 1.71 11.12
CA ILE A 86 -6.56 1.44 9.67
C ILE A 86 -5.14 1.08 9.25
N VAL A 87 -4.99 -0.08 8.62
CA VAL A 87 -3.71 -0.58 8.14
C VAL A 87 -3.74 -0.60 6.62
N LYS A 88 -2.88 0.21 6.01
CA LYS A 88 -2.64 0.24 4.56
C LYS A 88 -1.43 -0.63 4.24
N LEU A 89 -1.55 -1.49 3.23
CA LEU A 89 -0.48 -2.37 2.78
C LEU A 89 -0.12 -2.04 1.34
N LEU A 90 1.17 -1.88 1.09
CA LEU A 90 1.76 -1.69 -0.23
C LEU A 90 2.66 -2.90 -0.48
N ASN A 91 2.30 -3.70 -1.47
CA ASN A 91 3.12 -4.82 -1.91
C ASN A 91 3.86 -4.42 -3.18
N ASN A 92 5.17 -4.22 -3.08
CA ASN A 92 6.05 -3.96 -4.23
C ASN A 92 6.76 -5.25 -4.70
N THR A 93 6.41 -6.40 -4.13
CA THR A 93 7.01 -7.70 -4.47
C THR A 93 6.18 -8.43 -5.54
N PRO A 94 6.78 -9.41 -6.24
CA PRO A 94 6.04 -10.28 -7.17
C PRO A 94 5.11 -11.29 -6.45
N HIS A 95 5.19 -11.39 -5.12
CA HIS A 95 4.44 -12.35 -4.31
C HIS A 95 3.00 -11.90 -4.08
N SER A 96 2.09 -12.86 -3.88
CA SER A 96 0.69 -12.57 -3.53
C SER A 96 0.37 -13.14 -2.16
N PHE A 97 0.17 -12.26 -1.18
CA PHE A 97 0.06 -12.67 0.21
C PHE A 97 -1.38 -12.88 0.66
N ASN A 98 -1.61 -13.93 1.45
CA ASN A 98 -2.85 -14.14 2.17
C ASN A 98 -2.61 -14.09 3.68
N ILE A 99 -3.67 -13.86 4.47
CA ILE A 99 -3.60 -13.96 5.93
C ILE A 99 -3.55 -15.44 6.32
N ALA A 100 -2.42 -15.87 6.89
CA ALA A 100 -2.25 -17.22 7.41
C ALA A 100 -2.81 -17.35 8.83
N GLN A 101 -2.36 -16.46 9.70
CA GLN A 101 -2.69 -16.44 11.11
C GLN A 101 -2.84 -15.00 11.56
N THR A 102 -3.79 -14.74 12.45
CA THR A 102 -3.92 -13.42 13.04
C THR A 102 -4.69 -13.49 14.35
N SER A 103 -4.32 -12.64 15.28
CA SER A 103 -5.08 -12.34 16.50
C SER A 103 -5.86 -11.02 16.39
N LEU A 104 -5.76 -10.32 15.25
CA LEU A 104 -6.55 -9.12 14.98
C LEU A 104 -8.06 -9.44 14.97
N PRO A 105 -8.89 -8.51 15.46
CA PRO A 105 -10.35 -8.66 15.51
C PRO A 105 -11.00 -8.44 14.12
N LEU A 106 -10.50 -9.15 13.11
CA LEU A 106 -11.05 -9.11 11.75
C LEU A 106 -12.25 -10.07 11.62
N PRO A 107 -13.34 -9.67 10.95
CA PRO A 107 -14.42 -10.56 10.58
C PRO A 107 -13.90 -11.79 9.82
N LYS A 108 -14.52 -12.96 10.05
CA LYS A 108 -14.10 -14.22 9.40
C LYS A 108 -14.13 -14.11 7.87
N SER A 109 -15.16 -13.48 7.31
CA SER A 109 -15.28 -13.26 5.86
C SER A 109 -14.13 -12.42 5.33
N GLU A 110 -13.81 -11.31 5.99
CA GLU A 110 -12.70 -10.42 5.60
C GLU A 110 -11.36 -11.15 5.66
N ARG A 111 -11.12 -11.98 6.69
CA ARG A 111 -9.90 -12.80 6.78
C ARG A 111 -9.80 -13.81 5.64
N GLN A 112 -10.89 -14.48 5.31
CA GLN A 112 -10.92 -15.53 4.28
C GLN A 112 -10.82 -14.98 2.87
N SER A 113 -11.35 -13.79 2.63
CA SER A 113 -11.27 -13.11 1.34
C SER A 113 -10.05 -12.19 1.22
N PHE A 114 -9.21 -12.07 2.26
CA PHE A 114 -8.06 -11.18 2.21
C PHE A 114 -7.02 -11.72 1.24
N GLN A 115 -6.70 -10.91 0.23
CA GLN A 115 -5.58 -11.14 -0.67
C GLN A 115 -4.88 -9.81 -0.91
N LEU A 116 -3.55 -9.81 -0.75
CA LEU A 116 -2.67 -8.73 -1.16
C LEU A 116 -1.90 -9.18 -2.39
N SER A 117 -2.45 -8.86 -3.57
CA SER A 117 -1.85 -9.22 -4.85
C SER A 117 -0.46 -8.61 -5.05
N SER A 118 0.31 -9.23 -5.92
CA SER A 118 1.56 -8.70 -6.46
C SER A 118 1.40 -7.26 -6.95
N HIS A 119 2.38 -6.40 -6.65
CA HIS A 119 2.41 -4.99 -7.05
C HIS A 119 1.14 -4.16 -6.72
N ALA A 120 0.35 -4.60 -5.74
CA ALA A 120 -0.93 -4.00 -5.40
C ALA A 120 -0.94 -3.32 -4.02
N LYS A 121 -1.99 -2.54 -3.80
CA LYS A 121 -2.28 -1.88 -2.52
C LYS A 121 -3.59 -2.40 -1.97
N THR A 122 -3.69 -2.54 -0.65
CA THR A 122 -4.96 -2.83 0.02
C THR A 122 -4.97 -2.20 1.40
N ALA A 123 -6.10 -2.29 2.10
CA ALA A 123 -6.19 -1.89 3.49
C ALA A 123 -7.24 -2.72 4.23
N PHE A 124 -7.08 -2.82 5.53
CA PHE A 124 -8.09 -3.36 6.43
C PHE A 124 -8.25 -2.46 7.65
N LYS A 125 -9.38 -2.61 8.33
CA LYS A 125 -9.71 -1.85 9.54
C LYS A 125 -9.86 -2.81 10.72
N CYS A 126 -9.31 -2.44 11.87
CA CYS A 126 -9.53 -3.10 13.15
C CYS A 126 -10.12 -2.11 14.15
N ASP A 127 -11.19 -2.51 14.84
CA ASP A 127 -11.75 -1.73 15.95
C ASP A 127 -11.46 -2.46 17.27
N PHE A 128 -10.74 -1.80 18.18
CA PHE A 128 -10.38 -2.35 19.49
C PHE A 128 -11.18 -1.67 20.58
N ALA A 129 -11.82 -2.45 21.46
CA ALA A 129 -12.58 -1.90 22.58
C ALA A 129 -11.71 -1.00 23.48
N TYR A 130 -12.08 0.27 23.58
CA TYR A 130 -11.50 1.24 24.49
C TYR A 130 -12.17 1.10 25.85
N THR A 131 -11.59 0.27 26.72
CA THR A 131 -12.14 0.01 28.05
C THR A 131 -11.55 0.95 29.09
N TYR A 132 -12.35 1.91 29.53
CA TYR A 132 -12.04 2.74 30.71
C TYR A 132 -12.56 2.14 32.00
N GLY A 133 -11.62 1.89 32.93
CA GLY A 133 -11.88 1.40 34.27
C GLY A 133 -11.05 2.18 35.28
N TYR A 134 -11.72 2.79 36.25
CA TYR A 134 -11.07 3.40 37.41
C TYR A 134 -10.98 2.36 38.55
N PRO A 135 -9.85 2.27 39.27
CA PRO A 135 -8.61 3.00 39.06
C PRO A 135 -7.78 2.43 37.88
N TRP A 136 -7.29 3.32 37.02
CA TRP A 136 -6.50 2.94 35.85
C TRP A 136 -5.00 2.81 36.22
N PRO A 137 -4.31 1.72 35.83
CA PRO A 137 -2.89 1.51 36.15
C PRO A 137 -1.97 2.50 35.42
N LYS A 138 -0.75 2.73 35.91
CA LYS A 138 0.18 3.70 35.28
C LYS A 138 0.41 3.43 33.79
N ASN A 139 0.54 2.16 33.42
CA ASN A 139 0.61 1.67 32.05
C ASN A 139 -0.41 0.55 31.88
N LYS A 140 -1.24 0.60 30.82
CA LYS A 140 -2.17 -0.47 30.44
C LYS A 140 -1.90 -0.86 28.99
N VAL A 141 -1.62 -2.14 28.76
CA VAL A 141 -1.65 -2.69 27.40
C VAL A 141 -3.12 -2.76 26.98
N MET A 142 -3.48 -1.99 25.95
CA MET A 142 -4.85 -1.98 25.41
C MET A 142 -5.07 -3.17 24.50
N PHE A 143 -4.09 -3.42 23.63
CA PHE A 143 -4.03 -4.60 22.78
C PHE A 143 -2.58 -4.84 22.36
N ASN A 144 -2.30 -6.08 22.01
CA ASN A 144 -1.06 -6.53 21.39
C ASN A 144 -1.44 -7.71 20.49
N GLN A 145 -1.52 -7.46 19.20
CA GLN A 145 -2.02 -8.39 18.20
C GLN A 145 -0.99 -8.56 17.09
N PHE A 146 -1.22 -9.56 16.25
CA PHE A 146 -0.40 -9.78 15.07
C PHE A 146 -1.22 -10.28 13.88
N VAL A 147 -0.63 -10.18 12.70
CA VAL A 147 -1.08 -10.84 11.48
C VAL A 147 0.13 -11.31 10.68
N ASP A 148 0.07 -12.55 10.23
CA ASP A 148 1.05 -13.18 9.38
C ASP A 148 0.51 -13.23 7.94
N PHE A 149 1.27 -12.63 7.02
CA PHE A 149 1.05 -12.65 5.59
C PHE A 149 2.02 -13.66 4.96
N ILE A 150 1.53 -14.64 4.21
CA ILE A 150 2.38 -15.66 3.60
C ILE A 150 2.11 -15.84 2.11
N ASP A 151 3.18 -16.15 1.38
CA ASP A 151 3.16 -16.66 0.01
C ASP A 151 4.34 -17.64 -0.17
N GLN A 152 4.04 -18.93 -0.38
CA GLN A 152 5.03 -19.98 -0.56
C GLN A 152 6.13 -19.99 0.52
N ASN A 153 7.35 -19.54 0.16
CA ASN A 153 8.56 -19.50 0.98
C ASN A 153 8.82 -18.11 1.60
N VAL A 154 8.00 -17.11 1.28
CA VAL A 154 8.07 -15.75 1.82
C VAL A 154 6.95 -15.55 2.85
N GLY A 155 7.29 -14.90 3.95
CA GLY A 155 6.34 -14.57 5.00
C GLY A 155 6.69 -13.26 5.69
N VAL A 156 5.67 -12.55 6.14
CA VAL A 156 5.80 -11.29 6.87
C VAL A 156 4.86 -11.28 8.06
N ARG A 157 5.39 -10.98 9.23
CA ARG A 157 4.62 -10.74 10.45
C ARG A 157 4.50 -9.25 10.70
N PHE A 158 3.28 -8.79 10.89
CA PHE A 158 3.01 -7.47 11.42
C PHE A 158 2.49 -7.58 12.85
N ASP A 159 3.26 -7.03 13.81
CA ASP A 159 2.86 -6.89 15.21
C ASP A 159 2.35 -5.47 15.47
N LEU A 160 1.16 -5.39 16.05
CA LEU A 160 0.43 -4.17 16.33
C LEU A 160 0.03 -4.13 17.80
N GLY A 161 0.41 -3.07 18.51
CA GLY A 161 0.04 -2.90 19.92
C GLY A 161 -0.18 -1.45 20.31
N MET A 162 -0.88 -1.26 21.42
CA MET A 162 -1.04 0.04 22.03
C MET A 162 -0.95 -0.07 23.55
N ILE A 163 -0.12 0.80 24.12
CA ILE A 163 0.03 0.97 25.56
C ILE A 163 -0.47 2.36 25.92
N MET A 164 -1.41 2.43 26.85
CA MET A 164 -1.89 3.67 27.44
C MET A 164 -1.11 3.96 28.70
N SER A 165 -0.47 5.12 28.75
CA SER A 165 0.23 5.64 29.91
C SER A 165 -0.53 6.81 30.52
N LYS A 166 -0.50 6.90 31.85
CA LYS A 166 -1.10 7.99 32.61
C LYS A 166 -0.01 8.95 33.09
N GLY A 167 -0.10 10.20 32.65
CA GLY A 167 0.66 11.34 33.18
C GLY A 167 -0.04 11.99 34.38
N PHE A 168 0.75 12.59 35.27
CA PHE A 168 0.25 13.42 36.37
C PHE A 168 -0.06 14.82 35.84
N GLY A 169 -1.34 15.17 35.76
CA GLY A 169 -1.78 16.55 35.60
C GLY A 169 -2.24 17.14 36.94
N VAL A 170 -2.16 18.47 37.08
CA VAL A 170 -2.49 19.19 38.32
C VAL A 170 -4.00 19.14 38.63
N ILE A 171 -4.86 18.91 37.63
CA ILE A 171 -6.33 18.93 37.75
C ILE A 171 -6.95 17.60 37.31
N SER A 172 -6.43 16.95 36.27
CA SER A 172 -6.86 15.62 35.84
C SER A 172 -5.69 14.80 35.25
N PRO A 173 -5.75 13.45 35.30
CA PRO A 173 -4.81 12.60 34.58
C PRO A 173 -4.77 12.92 33.09
N THR A 174 -3.58 13.07 32.52
CA THR A 174 -3.41 13.11 31.06
C THR A 174 -3.11 11.71 30.56
N HIS A 175 -3.85 11.22 29.58
CA HIS A 175 -3.57 9.93 28.98
C HIS A 175 -2.73 10.10 27.71
N ARG A 176 -1.75 9.21 27.52
CA ARG A 176 -0.90 9.18 26.33
C ARG A 176 -0.83 7.77 25.77
N ALA A 177 -1.13 7.64 24.48
CA ALA A 177 -0.98 6.40 23.75
C ALA A 177 0.45 6.25 23.22
N THR A 178 1.02 5.05 23.38
CA THR A 178 2.26 4.61 22.73
C THR A 178 1.91 3.41 21.87
N VAL A 179 2.22 3.49 20.58
CA VAL A 179 1.88 2.46 19.60
C VAL A 179 3.13 1.62 19.29
N LYS A 180 2.95 0.30 19.23
CA LYS A 180 3.90 -0.65 18.65
C LYS A 180 3.41 -0.98 17.25
N ASN A 181 4.23 -0.71 16.25
CA ASN A 181 4.04 -1.16 14.88
C ASN A 181 5.37 -1.75 14.40
N THR A 182 5.46 -3.07 14.28
CA THR A 182 6.68 -3.73 13.83
C THR A 182 6.32 -4.69 12.72
N VAL A 183 7.10 -4.67 11.64
CA VAL A 183 6.98 -5.62 10.55
C VAL A 183 8.29 -6.38 10.42
N THR A 184 8.21 -7.71 10.30
CA THR A 184 9.38 -8.60 10.27
C THR A 184 9.18 -9.65 9.18
N SER A 185 10.20 -9.95 8.40
CA SER A 185 10.19 -11.09 7.50
C SER A 185 10.34 -12.39 8.31
N ILE A 186 9.49 -13.38 8.05
CA ILE A 186 9.41 -14.65 8.78
C ILE A 186 9.47 -15.88 7.86
N GLY A 187 9.64 -15.66 6.55
CA GLY A 187 9.77 -16.74 5.57
C GLY A 187 11.17 -17.35 5.56
N SER A 188 11.35 -18.42 4.78
CA SER A 188 12.69 -18.94 4.45
C SER A 188 13.41 -18.06 3.42
N SER A 189 12.66 -17.22 2.70
CA SER A 189 13.21 -16.19 1.83
C SER A 189 12.87 -14.82 2.39
N ASP A 190 13.92 -14.03 2.62
CA ASP A 190 13.80 -12.71 3.20
C ASP A 190 13.21 -11.71 2.20
N ILE A 191 12.37 -10.82 2.71
CA ILE A 191 11.93 -9.63 1.98
C ILE A 191 12.10 -8.39 2.85
N ASN A 192 12.44 -7.28 2.20
CA ASN A 192 12.43 -5.98 2.87
C ASN A 192 10.99 -5.65 3.28
N CYS A 193 10.85 -5.15 4.49
CA CYS A 193 9.58 -4.65 4.97
C CYS A 193 9.79 -3.46 5.89
N SER A 194 8.88 -2.49 5.80
CA SER A 194 8.89 -1.32 6.66
C SER A 194 7.48 -0.94 7.08
N THR A 195 7.39 -0.23 8.21
CA THR A 195 6.12 0.26 8.72
C THR A 195 6.27 1.67 9.26
N LYS A 196 5.23 2.48 9.07
CA LYS A 196 5.17 3.84 9.62
C LYS A 196 3.76 4.17 10.09
N ILE A 197 3.66 4.94 11.16
CA ILE A 197 2.39 5.55 11.57
C ILE A 197 2.17 6.77 10.70
N THR A 198 1.07 6.82 9.97
CA THR A 198 0.75 7.92 9.03
C THR A 198 -0.17 8.97 9.64
N SER A 199 -0.96 8.60 10.64
CA SER A 199 -1.88 9.48 11.35
C SER A 199 -2.13 8.95 12.76
N MET A 200 -2.36 9.85 13.72
CA MET A 200 -2.71 9.51 15.09
C MET A 200 -3.60 10.60 15.68
N ALA A 201 -4.76 10.20 16.21
CA ALA A 201 -5.68 11.08 16.90
C ALA A 201 -5.03 11.63 18.18
N LYS A 202 -5.32 12.90 18.48
CA LYS A 202 -4.79 13.60 19.66
C LYS A 202 -5.52 13.23 20.94
N ASP A 203 -6.80 12.86 20.80
CA ASP A 203 -7.71 12.61 21.90
C ASP A 203 -8.17 11.15 21.90
N GLU A 204 -8.67 10.70 23.04
CA GLU A 204 -9.24 9.36 23.18
C GLU A 204 -10.42 9.18 22.22
N PRO A 205 -10.62 8.00 21.61
CA PRO A 205 -9.97 6.72 21.91
C PRO A 205 -8.62 6.47 21.18
N PHE A 206 -7.93 7.51 20.72
CA PHE A 206 -6.59 7.46 20.11
C PHE A 206 -6.49 6.58 18.86
N SER A 207 -7.47 6.70 17.95
CA SER A 207 -7.42 6.04 16.65
C SER A 207 -6.16 6.44 15.86
N PHE A 208 -5.63 5.52 15.05
CA PHE A 208 -4.41 5.78 14.28
C PHE A 208 -4.33 4.93 13.02
N GLU A 209 -3.39 5.29 12.16
CA GLU A 209 -3.18 4.66 10.87
C GLU A 209 -1.75 4.19 10.71
N VAL A 210 -1.59 3.03 10.09
CA VAL A 210 -0.29 2.42 9.84
C VAL A 210 -0.19 2.09 8.36
N GLU A 211 0.93 2.44 7.74
CA GLU A 211 1.30 1.95 6.42
C GLU A 211 2.39 0.87 6.59
N ILE A 212 2.22 -0.25 5.87
CA ILE A 212 3.18 -1.33 5.74
C ILE A 212 3.61 -1.38 4.27
N THR A 213 4.91 -1.43 4.03
CA THR A 213 5.48 -1.58 2.70
C THR A 213 6.31 -2.86 2.65
N LEU A 214 6.02 -3.72 1.68
CA LEU A 214 6.73 -4.96 1.38
C LEU A 214 7.50 -4.78 0.07
N GLY A 215 8.78 -5.16 0.03
CA GLY A 215 9.67 -4.99 -1.14
C GLY A 215 10.79 -4.01 -0.90
#